data_AF-A0AAJ1U0Q8-F1
#
_entry.id   AF-A0AAJ1U0Q8-F1
#
_cell.length_a   1.000
_cell.length_b   1.000
_cell.length_c   1.000
_cell.angle_alpha   90.00
_cell.angle_beta   90.00
_cell.angle_gamma   90.00
#
_symmetry.space_group_name_H-M   'P 1'
#
loop_
_entity.id
_entity.type
_entity.pdbx_description
1 polymer ?
#
loop_
_entity_poly.entity_id
_entity_poly.type
_entity_poly.pdbx_seq_one_letter_code
_entity_poly.pdbx_strand_id
1 'polypeptide(L)'
;MTKHKLGLVGVLHVHPDGTIGLVEPGRFSFAFRVPLDAVVGFTEARGSFTRATLSVLGQGGVIAECSTNYGAADRLNRWLGEHRPASPQASASPSPGSSGPGLVADLERLAALHRSDALTAAEYAEAKTRLLG
;
A
#
# COMPACT_ATOMS: atom_id res chain seq x y z
N MET A 1 7.78 16.76 -11.49
CA MET A 1 7.61 15.32 -11.80
C MET A 1 8.54 14.55 -10.89
N THR A 2 8.01 13.75 -9.98
CA THR A 2 8.79 13.00 -8.98
C THR A 2 8.96 11.57 -9.48
N LYS A 3 10.19 11.07 -9.48
CA LYS A 3 10.49 9.68 -9.88
C LYS A 3 10.76 8.85 -8.64
N HIS A 4 10.15 7.68 -8.55
CA HIS A 4 10.35 6.72 -7.47
C HIS A 4 10.83 5.40 -8.06
N LYS A 5 12.03 4.96 -7.64
CA LYS A 5 12.59 3.69 -8.10
C LYS A 5 11.96 2.55 -7.32
N LEU A 6 11.28 1.64 -8.03
CA LEU A 6 10.66 0.44 -7.46
C LEU A 6 11.57 -0.80 -7.58
N GLY A 7 12.85 -0.61 -7.92
CA GLY A 7 13.82 -1.69 -8.12
C GLY A 7 13.66 -2.38 -9.47
N LEU A 8 13.72 -3.72 -9.48
CA LEU A 8 13.53 -4.57 -10.66
C LEU A 8 12.14 -4.45 -11.30
N VAL A 9 11.19 -3.80 -10.64
CA VAL A 9 9.83 -3.56 -11.14
C VAL A 9 9.77 -2.38 -12.12
N GLY A 10 10.68 -1.40 -11.98
CA GLY A 10 10.71 -0.19 -12.81
C GLY A 10 10.71 1.10 -12.01
N VAL A 11 10.28 2.18 -12.65
CA VAL A 11 10.24 3.53 -12.06
C VAL A 11 8.81 4.04 -12.09
N LEU A 12 8.29 4.41 -10.93
CA LEU A 12 7.04 5.13 -10.80
C LEU A 12 7.28 6.62 -11.06
N HIS A 13 6.47 7.20 -11.93
CA HIS A 13 6.48 8.62 -12.26
C HIS A 13 5.22 9.26 -11.70
N VAL A 14 5.41 10.23 -10.81
CA VAL A 14 4.34 11.04 -10.24
C VAL A 14 4.36 12.39 -10.95
N HIS A 15 3.30 12.67 -11.70
CA HIS A 15 3.14 13.94 -12.40
C HIS A 15 2.50 14.97 -11.47
N PRO A 16 2.85 16.27 -11.61
CA PRO A 16 2.25 17.34 -10.82
C PRO A 16 0.75 17.51 -11.09
N ASP A 17 0.27 17.00 -12.22
CA ASP A 17 -1.14 16.93 -12.63
C ASP A 17 -1.98 15.93 -11.81
N GLY A 18 -1.38 15.25 -10.82
CA GLY A 18 -2.05 14.24 -9.99
C GLY A 18 -2.15 12.86 -10.66
N THR A 19 -1.55 12.66 -11.84
CA THR A 19 -1.47 11.34 -12.47
C THR A 19 -0.20 10.59 -12.08
N ILE A 20 -0.30 9.28 -11.87
CA ILE A 20 0.83 8.37 -11.73
C ILE A 20 0.96 7.49 -12.96
N GLY A 21 2.20 7.14 -13.31
CA GLY A 21 2.48 6.17 -14.36
C GLY A 21 3.69 5.32 -14.04
N LEU A 22 3.62 4.04 -14.41
CA LEU A 22 4.72 3.11 -14.24
C LEU A 22 5.52 3.01 -15.54
N VAL A 23 6.84 3.13 -15.45
CA VAL A 23 7.75 2.85 -16.57
C VAL A 23 8.51 1.57 -16.26
N GLU A 24 8.29 0.53 -17.06
CA GLU A 24 8.97 -0.76 -16.94
C GLU A 24 10.47 -0.62 -17.25
N PRO A 25 11.34 -1.41 -16.61
CA PRO A 25 12.75 -1.42 -16.94
C PRO A 25 12.95 -1.96 -18.37
N GLY A 26 13.68 -1.21 -19.19
CA GLY A 26 13.89 -1.54 -20.61
C GLY A 26 12.81 -1.04 -21.57
N ARG A 27 11.74 -0.41 -21.05
CA ARG A 27 10.75 0.33 -21.84
C ARG A 27 10.89 1.83 -21.58
N PHE A 28 10.91 2.60 -22.66
CA PHE A 28 10.90 4.08 -22.56
C PHE A 28 9.49 4.67 -22.51
N SER A 29 8.45 3.82 -22.64
CA SER A 29 7.05 4.22 -22.62
C SER A 29 6.38 3.82 -21.29
N PHE A 30 5.42 4.62 -20.86
CA PHE A 30 4.59 4.30 -19.69
C PHE A 30 3.79 3.02 -19.95
N ALA A 31 3.88 2.06 -19.03
CA ALA A 31 3.05 0.86 -19.01
C ALA A 31 1.58 1.21 -18.73
N PHE A 32 1.35 2.22 -17.89
CA PHE A 32 0.05 2.86 -17.71
C PHE A 32 0.24 4.29 -17.21
N ARG A 33 -0.81 5.12 -17.37
CA ARG A 33 -0.93 6.44 -16.74
C ARG A 33 -2.36 6.64 -16.27
N VAL A 34 -2.54 6.83 -14.98
CA VAL A 34 -3.87 6.96 -14.34
C VAL A 34 -3.87 8.08 -13.30
N PRO A 35 -5.00 8.74 -13.04
CA PRO A 35 -5.11 9.71 -11.95
C PRO A 35 -4.98 9.02 -10.60
N LEU A 36 -4.10 9.52 -9.73
CA LEU A 36 -3.83 8.96 -8.40
C LEU A 36 -5.10 8.90 -7.55
N ASP A 37 -5.99 9.88 -7.68
CA ASP A 37 -7.25 9.94 -6.94
C ASP A 37 -8.21 8.81 -7.31
N ALA A 38 -8.18 8.36 -8.57
CA ALA A 38 -8.99 7.25 -9.02
C ALA A 38 -8.41 5.89 -8.62
N VAL A 39 -7.16 5.83 -8.14
CA VAL A 39 -6.49 4.59 -7.75
C VAL A 39 -6.88 4.23 -6.32
N VAL A 40 -7.57 3.10 -6.19
CA VAL A 40 -7.92 2.51 -4.91
C VAL A 40 -6.81 1.55 -4.44
N GLY A 41 -6.21 0.81 -5.36
CA GLY A 41 -5.13 -0.12 -5.06
C GLY A 41 -4.60 -0.84 -6.28
N PHE A 42 -3.70 -1.78 -6.05
CA PHE A 42 -3.07 -2.58 -7.09
C PHE A 42 -3.23 -4.06 -6.76
N THR A 43 -3.54 -4.86 -7.77
CA THR A 43 -3.52 -6.33 -7.67
C THR A 43 -2.65 -6.90 -8.78
N GLU A 44 -2.04 -8.05 -8.52
CA GLU A 44 -1.28 -8.78 -9.51
C GLU A 44 -1.88 -10.17 -9.71
N ALA A 45 -2.19 -10.51 -10.95
CA ALA A 45 -2.55 -11.85 -11.35
C ALA A 45 -1.31 -12.58 -11.84
N ARG A 46 -1.18 -13.84 -11.43
CA ARG A 46 -0.10 -14.74 -11.87
C ARG A 46 -0.14 -14.88 -13.39
N GLY A 47 0.90 -14.35 -14.04
CA GLY A 47 1.11 -14.48 -15.48
C GLY A 47 2.09 -15.62 -15.78
N SER A 48 3.09 -15.32 -16.62
CA SER A 48 4.18 -16.25 -16.96
C SER A 48 5.21 -16.39 -15.83
N PHE A 49 6.19 -17.28 -16.01
CA PHE A 49 7.19 -17.64 -14.99
C PHE A 49 7.94 -16.45 -14.36
N THR A 50 8.09 -15.35 -15.10
CA THR A 50 8.78 -14.12 -14.65
C THR A 50 7.90 -12.87 -14.67
N ARG A 51 6.68 -12.94 -15.23
CA ARG A 51 5.79 -11.78 -15.40
C ARG A 51 4.45 -12.00 -14.72
N ALA A 52 3.97 -10.96 -14.04
CA ALA A 52 2.63 -10.84 -13.49
C ALA A 52 1.82 -9.81 -14.28
N THR A 53 0.51 -10.00 -14.34
CA THR A 53 -0.41 -9.00 -14.88
C THR A 53 -0.83 -8.10 -13.72
N LEU A 54 -0.33 -6.88 -13.68
CA LEU A 54 -0.69 -5.87 -12.71
C LEU A 54 -1.95 -5.16 -13.18
N SER A 55 -3.02 -5.31 -12.41
CA SER A 55 -4.29 -4.61 -12.60
C SER A 55 -4.39 -3.49 -11.57
N VAL A 56 -4.64 -2.28 -12.06
CA VAL A 56 -4.86 -1.08 -11.26
C VAL A 56 -6.35 -1.01 -10.93
N LEU A 57 -6.67 -1.04 -9.65
CA LEU A 57 -8.04 -0.98 -9.14
C LEU A 57 -8.42 0.48 -8.88
N GLY A 58 -9.58 0.88 -9.39
CA GLY A 58 -10.25 2.12 -9.04
C GLY A 58 -11.61 1.88 -8.39
N GLN A 59 -12.34 2.97 -8.12
CA GLN A 59 -13.62 2.92 -7.39
C GLN A 59 -14.70 2.03 -8.02
N GLY A 60 -14.63 1.78 -9.33
CA GLY A 60 -15.60 0.97 -10.08
C GLY A 60 -15.05 -0.31 -10.69
N GLY A 61 -13.82 -0.72 -10.36
CA GLY A 61 -13.17 -1.91 -10.94
C GLY A 61 -11.78 -1.63 -11.50
N VAL A 62 -11.31 -2.46 -12.45
CA VAL A 62 -9.98 -2.31 -13.04
C VAL A 62 -9.98 -1.12 -14.01
N ILE A 63 -9.12 -0.14 -13.77
CA ILE A 63 -8.99 1.08 -14.59
C ILE A 63 -7.80 1.03 -15.56
N ALA A 64 -6.80 0.21 -15.27
CA ALA A 64 -5.68 -0.06 -16.16
C ALA A 64 -5.09 -1.43 -15.87
N GLU A 65 -4.47 -2.05 -16.86
CA GLU A 65 -3.79 -3.32 -16.69
C GLU A 65 -2.49 -3.33 -17.50
N CYS A 66 -1.42 -3.89 -16.93
CA CYS A 66 -0.15 -4.02 -17.62
C CYS A 66 0.62 -5.26 -17.15
N SER A 67 1.46 -5.81 -18.01
CA SER A 67 2.38 -6.88 -17.59
C SER A 67 3.62 -6.27 -16.94
N THR A 68 4.01 -6.78 -15.78
CA THR A 68 5.19 -6.33 -15.01
C THR A 68 5.85 -7.51 -14.29
N ASN A 69 6.91 -7.27 -13.52
CA ASN A 69 7.55 -8.29 -12.70
C ASN A 69 6.75 -8.57 -11.42
N TYR A 70 6.87 -9.79 -10.88
CA TYR A 70 6.23 -10.15 -9.61
C TYR A 70 6.63 -9.22 -8.46
N GLY A 71 5.67 -8.96 -7.56
CA GLY A 71 5.85 -8.09 -6.41
C GLY A 71 5.75 -6.60 -6.74
N ALA A 72 5.34 -6.25 -7.96
CA ALA A 72 5.02 -4.88 -8.33
C ALA A 72 3.82 -4.34 -7.56
N ALA A 73 2.78 -5.16 -7.36
CA ALA A 73 1.57 -4.71 -6.67
C ALA A 73 1.86 -4.41 -5.20
N ASP A 74 2.65 -5.25 -4.51
CA ASP A 74 3.08 -4.99 -3.12
C ASP A 74 3.81 -3.64 -3.00
N ARG A 75 4.79 -3.39 -3.87
CA ARG A 75 5.57 -2.14 -3.82
C ARG A 75 4.73 -0.91 -4.15
N LEU A 76 3.83 -1.02 -5.12
CA LEU A 76 2.93 0.06 -5.50
C LEU A 76 1.88 0.34 -4.43
N ASN A 77 1.32 -0.70 -3.79
CA ASN A 77 0.40 -0.55 -2.67
C ASN A 77 1.09 0.08 -1.46
N ARG A 78 2.33 -0.34 -1.14
CA ARG A 78 3.12 0.29 -0.07
C ARG A 78 3.34 1.77 -0.35
N TRP A 79 3.81 2.10 -1.55
CA TRP A 79 4.00 3.48 -1.97
C TRP A 79 2.70 4.30 -1.91
N LEU A 80 1.58 3.72 -2.37
CA LEU A 80 0.27 4.35 -2.32
C LEU A 80 -0.16 4.63 -0.88
N GLY A 81 0.07 3.70 0.05
CA GLY A 81 -0.20 3.92 1.47
C GLY A 81 0.61 5.06 2.09
N GLU A 82 1.86 5.24 1.66
CA GLU A 82 2.76 6.28 2.15
C GLU A 82 2.50 7.67 1.51
N HIS A 83 2.05 7.70 0.26
CA HIS A 83 1.98 8.93 -0.55
C HIS A 83 0.55 9.37 -0.90
N ARG A 84 -0.46 8.56 -0.56
CA ARG A 84 -1.84 9.01 -0.67
C ARG A 84 -2.07 10.13 0.35
N PRO A 85 -2.51 11.32 -0.07
CA PRO A 85 -2.91 12.34 0.88
C PRO A 85 -3.99 11.73 1.78
N ALA A 86 -3.80 11.83 3.09
CA ALA A 86 -4.66 11.24 4.10
C ALA A 86 -6.08 11.84 4.02
N SER A 87 -6.89 11.33 3.10
CA SER A 87 -8.35 11.33 3.27
C SER A 87 -8.68 10.14 4.17
N PRO A 88 -9.41 10.37 5.27
CA PRO A 88 -9.61 9.38 6.33
C PRO A 88 -10.59 8.31 5.89
N GLN A 89 -10.18 7.35 5.07
CA GLN A 89 -10.93 6.11 4.94
C GLN A 89 -10.07 4.93 4.52
N ALA A 90 -10.15 3.91 5.38
CA ALA A 90 -9.80 2.50 5.18
C ALA A 90 -8.30 2.12 5.20
N SER A 91 -7.90 1.73 6.42
CA SER A 91 -7.25 0.44 6.68
C SER A 91 -5.91 0.15 5.99
N ALA A 92 -4.86 0.83 6.43
CA ALA A 92 -3.52 0.25 6.37
C ALA A 92 -3.28 -0.57 7.66
N SER A 93 -3.09 -1.88 7.51
CA SER A 93 -2.47 -2.72 8.52
C SER A 93 -1.11 -2.14 8.89
N PRO A 94 -0.84 -1.77 10.16
CA PRO A 94 0.48 -1.28 10.53
C PRO A 94 1.47 -2.45 10.51
N SER A 95 2.50 -2.33 9.67
CA SER A 95 3.74 -3.07 9.87
C SER A 95 4.45 -2.49 11.10
N PRO A 96 4.98 -3.32 12.01
CA PRO A 96 5.48 -2.85 13.30
C PRO A 96 6.87 -2.24 13.13
N GLY A 97 7.00 -0.95 13.46
CA GLY A 97 8.31 -0.33 13.56
C GLY A 97 8.29 1.19 13.55
N SER A 98 8.01 1.79 14.70
CA SER A 98 8.88 2.81 15.31
C SER A 98 8.20 3.44 16.52
N SER A 99 8.90 3.35 17.64
CA SER A 99 8.48 3.80 18.96
C SER A 99 8.45 5.34 19.06
N GLY A 100 7.32 5.86 19.58
CA GLY A 100 7.07 7.26 19.97
C GLY A 100 6.43 8.12 18.87
N PRO A 101 5.51 9.08 19.13
CA PRO A 101 4.63 9.35 20.28
C PRO A 101 3.32 8.52 20.23
N GLY A 102 3.39 7.32 19.63
CA GLY A 102 2.25 6.45 19.39
C GLY A 102 1.81 5.56 20.55
N LEU A 103 2.48 5.55 21.71
CA LEU A 103 2.18 4.60 22.79
C LEU A 103 0.74 4.73 23.32
N VAL A 104 0.28 5.97 23.56
CA VAL A 104 -1.09 6.21 24.04
C VAL A 104 -2.10 5.84 22.95
N ALA A 105 -1.82 6.19 21.68
CA ALA A 105 -2.68 5.83 20.56
C ALA A 105 -2.74 4.30 20.32
N ASP A 106 -1.64 3.59 20.56
CA ASP A 106 -1.56 2.14 20.45
C ASP A 106 -2.34 1.45 21.59
N LEU A 107 -2.22 1.98 22.82
CA LEU A 107 -3.01 1.54 23.97
C LEU A 107 -4.51 1.77 23.76
N GLU A 108 -4.91 2.92 23.20
CA GLU A 108 -6.31 3.21 22.87
C GLU A 108 -6.83 2.28 21.77
N ARG A 109 -6.01 1.97 20.76
CA ARG A 109 -6.37 1.03 19.69
C ARG A 109 -6.52 -0.40 20.22
N LEU A 110 -5.66 -0.83 21.12
CA LEU A 110 -5.77 -2.12 21.82
C LEU A 110 -7.02 -2.19 22.69
N ALA A 111 -7.35 -1.12 23.41
CA ALA A 111 -8.55 -1.05 24.23
C ALA A 111 -9.83 -1.05 23.39
N ALA A 112 -9.80 -0.44 22.20
CA ALA A 112 -10.90 -0.47 21.25
C ALA A 112 -11.13 -1.89 20.72
N LEU A 113 -10.07 -2.62 20.35
CA LEU A 113 -10.17 -4.00 19.86
C LEU A 113 -10.70 -4.98 20.91
N HIS A 114 -10.28 -4.84 22.18
CA HIS A 114 -10.83 -5.64 23.28
C HIS A 114 -12.31 -5.32 23.55
N ARG A 115 -12.72 -4.05 23.46
CA ARG A 115 -14.14 -3.66 23.58
C ARG A 115 -15.01 -4.20 22.45
N SER A 116 -14.43 -4.47 21.29
CA SER A 116 -15.10 -5.10 20.16
C SER A 116 -15.10 -6.63 20.22
N ASP A 117 -14.64 -7.24 21.32
CA ASP A 117 -14.47 -8.69 21.52
C ASP A 117 -13.55 -9.34 20.47
N ALA A 118 -12.77 -8.52 19.73
CA ALA A 118 -11.84 -8.98 18.70
C ALA A 118 -10.52 -9.51 19.29
N LEU A 119 -10.28 -9.23 20.58
CA LEU A 119 -9.20 -9.81 21.37
C LEU A 119 -9.76 -10.31 22.70
N THR A 120 -9.32 -11.50 23.13
CA THR A 120 -9.62 -12.00 24.46
C THR A 120 -8.83 -11.24 25.53
N ALA A 121 -9.31 -11.28 26.78
CA ALA A 121 -8.67 -10.56 27.90
C ALA A 121 -7.20 -10.97 28.14
N ALA A 122 -6.86 -12.23 27.84
CA ALA A 122 -5.49 -12.74 27.95
C ALA A 122 -4.57 -12.12 26.87
N GLU A 123 -5.02 -12.07 25.62
CA GLU A 123 -4.26 -11.51 24.51
C GLU A 123 -4.07 -9.99 24.65
N TYR A 124 -5.08 -9.29 25.18
CA TYR A 124 -4.98 -7.88 25.51
C TYR A 124 -3.89 -7.60 26.57
N ALA A 125 -3.79 -8.45 27.61
CA ALA A 125 -2.79 -8.30 28.66
C ALA A 125 -1.35 -8.54 28.16
N GLU A 126 -1.17 -9.54 27.30
CA GLU A 126 0.13 -9.83 26.67
C GLU A 126 0.57 -8.70 25.74
N ALA A 127 -0.33 -8.21 24.88
CA ALA A 127 -0.05 -7.11 23.97
C ALA A 127 0.24 -5.80 24.70
N LYS A 128 -0.50 -5.51 25.79
CA LYS A 128 -0.24 -4.34 26.65
C LYS A 128 1.12 -4.41 27.33
N THR A 129 1.53 -5.59 27.81
CA THR A 129 2.84 -5.80 28.43
C THR A 129 3.97 -5.58 27.42
N ARG A 130 3.79 -6.07 26.19
CA ARG A 130 4.77 -5.91 25.10
C ARG A 130 4.95 -4.47 24.63
N LEU A 131 3.93 -3.63 24.82
CA LEU A 131 3.99 -2.20 24.52
C LEU A 131 4.65 -1.37 25.62
N LEU A 132 4.54 -1.78 26.88
CA LEU A 132 5.07 -1.07 28.04
C LEU A 132 6.49 -1.54 28.43
N GLY A 133 7.01 -2.58 27.78
CA GLY A 133 8.29 -3.24 28.07
C GLY A 133 9.47 -2.69 27.27
#